data_AF-A0A4R5X449-F1
#
_entry.id   AF-A0A4R5X449-F1
#
_cell.length_a   1.000
_cell.length_b   1.000
_cell.length_c   1.000
_cell.angle_alpha   90.00
_cell.angle_beta   90.00
_cell.angle_gamma   90.00
#
_symmetry.space_group_name_H-M   'P 1'
#
loop_
_entity.id
_entity.type
_entity.pdbx_description
1 polymer ?
#
loop_
_entity_poly.entity_id
_entity_poly.type
_entity_poly.pdbx_seq_one_letter_code
_entity_poly.pdbx_strand_id
1 'polypeptide(L)'
;MYDLRHPEAGHVAPDPSEMNVAVYGYLSREMFIGSRYIPLPVTPYNVFVIKAEYDAIADFPDRPLNLLAVANAIMGADQLHYDSAFYDVLTQPTKYSITTNRLGGTTTTIMIPTPLLPLLTPLKDAGMAPDKLAKLDKFLRPMINRAYRRPRWQVGVPPTLLAPIPTGSAADATTAAMPTSAPHTLHDRVITGARSEQADDQQRIGGLHRVDRQQRAENQERTRRPSVLSRRDTTTGSSHRVTSRRDRTS
;
A
#
# COMPACT_ATOMS: atom_id res chain seq x y z
N MET A 1 4.15 1.15 -23.71
CA MET A 1 5.49 1.71 -24.01
C MET A 1 5.78 1.36 -25.45
N TYR A 2 5.90 2.34 -26.34
CA TYR A 2 6.37 2.07 -27.70
C TYR A 2 7.84 1.69 -27.62
N ASP A 3 8.18 0.46 -28.01
CA ASP A 3 9.58 0.13 -28.25
C ASP A 3 10.01 0.79 -29.56
N LEU A 4 10.46 2.04 -29.45
CA LEU A 4 11.06 2.78 -30.57
C LEU A 4 12.37 2.15 -31.06
N ARG A 5 12.84 1.04 -30.45
CA ARG A 5 14.08 0.34 -30.82
C ARG A 5 13.85 -0.97 -31.56
N HIS A 6 12.62 -1.51 -31.62
CA HIS A 6 12.32 -2.77 -32.35
C HIS A 6 10.92 -2.74 -32.99
N PRO A 7 10.71 -2.00 -34.10
CA PRO A 7 9.44 -2.01 -34.83
C PRO A 7 9.11 -3.38 -35.47
N GLU A 8 10.09 -4.28 -35.55
CA GLU A 8 10.00 -5.62 -36.16
C GLU A 8 9.19 -6.64 -35.34
N ALA A 9 8.91 -6.35 -34.06
CA ALA A 9 8.26 -7.32 -33.17
C ALA A 9 6.73 -7.43 -33.38
N GLY A 10 6.13 -6.61 -34.26
CA GLY A 10 4.71 -6.71 -34.61
C GLY A 10 3.72 -6.39 -33.47
N HIS A 11 4.20 -5.96 -32.31
CA HIS A 11 3.34 -5.62 -31.18
C HIS A 11 2.88 -4.16 -31.28
N VAL A 12 1.72 -3.95 -31.93
CA VAL A 12 0.99 -2.68 -31.87
C VAL A 12 0.50 -2.48 -30.43
N ALA A 13 0.71 -1.29 -29.87
CA ALA A 13 0.20 -0.98 -28.53
C ALA A 13 -1.34 -1.02 -28.56
N PRO A 14 -2.01 -1.56 -27.52
CA PRO A 14 -3.48 -1.64 -27.49
C PRO A 14 -4.12 -0.28 -27.69
N ASP A 15 -5.33 -0.24 -28.26
CA ASP A 15 -6.10 1.00 -28.30
C ASP A 15 -6.33 1.52 -26.86
N PRO A 16 -6.21 2.84 -26.60
CA PRO A 16 -6.44 3.38 -25.26
C PRO A 16 -7.82 3.12 -24.67
N SER A 17 -8.82 2.86 -25.51
CA SER A 17 -10.15 2.43 -25.07
C SER A 17 -10.18 0.97 -24.62
N GLU A 18 -9.22 0.15 -25.04
CA GLU A 18 -9.18 -1.30 -24.75
C GLU A 18 -8.40 -1.65 -23.48
N MET A 19 -7.70 -0.68 -22.88
CA MET A 19 -6.82 -0.96 -21.74
C MET A 19 -6.85 0.13 -20.67
N ASN A 20 -7.00 -0.33 -19.43
CA ASN A 20 -6.73 0.46 -18.24
C ASN A 20 -5.48 -0.08 -17.51
N VAL A 21 -4.76 0.80 -16.82
CA VAL A 21 -3.61 0.42 -16.00
C VAL A 21 -3.87 0.79 -14.55
N ALA A 22 -3.64 -0.12 -13.60
CA ALA A 22 -3.69 0.18 -12.18
C ALA A 22 -2.30 0.07 -11.55
N VAL A 23 -1.95 1.04 -10.71
CA VAL A 23 -0.68 1.12 -9.99
C VAL A 23 -0.98 1.29 -8.51
N TYR A 24 -0.58 0.31 -7.71
CA TYR A 24 -0.73 0.32 -6.25
C TYR A 24 0.55 0.83 -5.60
N GLY A 25 0.41 1.72 -4.60
CA GLY A 25 1.53 2.18 -3.80
C GLY A 25 2.56 3.00 -4.59
N TYR A 26 2.12 3.72 -5.64
CA TYR A 26 3.03 4.55 -6.43
C TYR A 26 3.75 5.56 -5.53
N LEU A 27 5.08 5.60 -5.64
CA LEU A 27 5.92 6.33 -4.71
C LEU A 27 5.57 7.82 -4.69
N SER A 28 5.42 8.36 -3.48
CA SER A 28 5.33 9.80 -3.29
C SER A 28 6.68 10.44 -3.58
N ARG A 29 6.63 11.65 -4.16
CA ARG A 29 7.82 12.41 -4.54
C ARG A 29 8.66 12.78 -3.32
N GLU A 30 8.00 13.08 -2.21
CA GLU A 30 8.62 13.67 -1.03
C GLU A 30 9.22 12.63 -0.07
N MET A 31 8.86 11.35 -0.13
CA MET A 31 9.43 10.31 0.74
C MET A 31 10.94 10.15 0.57
N PHE A 32 11.43 10.28 -0.67
CA PHE A 32 12.84 10.08 -1.02
C PHE A 32 13.51 11.40 -1.36
N ILE A 33 13.48 12.35 -0.43
CA ILE A 33 14.19 13.64 -0.57
C ILE A 33 15.67 13.35 -0.90
N GLY A 34 16.16 13.95 -1.99
CA GLY A 34 17.54 13.74 -2.47
C GLY A 34 17.68 12.62 -3.51
N SER A 35 16.65 11.80 -3.71
CA SER A 35 16.60 10.80 -4.78
C SER A 35 15.94 11.35 -6.04
N ARG A 36 16.29 10.79 -7.20
CA ARG A 36 15.64 11.11 -8.47
C ARG A 36 14.20 10.58 -8.46
N TYR A 37 13.22 11.47 -8.36
CA TYR A 37 11.81 11.14 -8.59
C TYR A 37 11.50 11.12 -10.09
N ILE A 38 10.82 10.06 -10.54
CA ILE A 38 10.32 9.93 -11.90
C ILE A 38 8.79 9.95 -11.80
N PRO A 39 8.10 10.93 -12.40
CA PRO A 39 6.64 10.94 -12.42
C PRO A 39 6.11 9.85 -13.38
N LEU A 40 4.82 9.53 -13.28
CA LEU A 40 4.18 8.66 -14.24
C LEU A 40 4.35 9.23 -15.66
N PRO A 41 4.67 8.39 -16.66
CA PRO A 41 4.83 8.84 -18.03
C PRO A 41 3.50 9.39 -18.55
N VAL A 42 3.58 10.43 -19.39
CA VAL A 42 2.41 10.92 -20.11
C VAL A 42 2.01 9.90 -21.16
N THR A 43 0.74 9.51 -21.16
CA THR A 43 0.22 8.37 -21.90
C THR A 43 -1.23 8.61 -22.36
N PRO A 44 -1.67 8.08 -23.50
CA PRO A 44 -3.09 8.15 -23.88
C PRO A 44 -3.98 7.21 -23.05
N TYR A 45 -3.40 6.27 -22.30
CA TYR A 45 -4.16 5.32 -21.45
C TYR A 45 -4.71 5.96 -20.18
N ASN A 46 -5.82 5.40 -19.68
CA ASN A 46 -6.32 5.70 -18.35
C ASN A 46 -5.53 4.91 -17.29
N VAL A 47 -5.06 5.62 -16.27
CA VAL A 47 -4.24 5.09 -15.19
C VAL A 47 -4.93 5.32 -13.85
N PHE A 48 -5.10 4.25 -13.08
CA PHE A 48 -5.52 4.30 -11.68
C PHE A 48 -4.28 4.27 -10.78
N VAL A 49 -4.20 5.23 -9.86
CA VAL A 49 -3.16 5.24 -8.82
C VAL A 49 -3.84 5.05 -7.48
N ILE A 50 -3.61 3.91 -6.84
CA ILE A 50 -4.22 3.53 -5.58
C ILE A 50 -3.22 3.73 -4.46
N LYS A 51 -3.63 4.45 -3.42
CA LYS A 51 -2.80 4.71 -2.24
C LYS A 51 -3.64 4.87 -0.98
N ALA A 52 -3.03 4.54 0.17
CA ALA A 52 -3.63 4.77 1.48
C ALA A 52 -3.31 6.17 2.02
N GLU A 53 -4.28 6.78 2.70
CA GLU A 53 -4.12 8.09 3.33
C GLU A 53 -3.09 8.00 4.47
N TYR A 54 -2.06 8.85 4.39
CA TYR A 54 -0.92 8.88 5.32
C TYR A 54 0.04 7.69 5.23
N ASP A 55 0.04 6.93 4.15
CA ASP A 55 1.12 5.98 3.88
C ASP A 55 2.41 6.74 3.54
N ALA A 56 3.47 6.67 4.36
CA ALA A 56 4.71 7.39 4.05
C ALA A 56 5.37 6.97 2.71
N ILE A 57 5.06 5.81 2.14
CA ILE A 57 5.61 5.42 0.84
C ILE A 57 4.85 6.11 -0.30
N ALA A 58 3.53 5.95 -0.36
CA ALA A 58 2.70 6.44 -1.47
C ALA A 58 2.05 7.82 -1.25
N ASP A 59 2.06 8.30 -0.01
CA ASP A 59 1.35 9.49 0.44
C ASP A 59 2.14 10.23 1.55
N PHE A 60 3.42 10.53 1.30
CA PHE A 60 4.26 11.29 2.22
C PHE A 60 3.84 12.78 2.30
N PRO A 61 4.05 13.46 3.45
CA PRO A 61 3.73 14.89 3.58
C PRO A 61 4.50 15.80 2.59
N ASP A 62 3.79 16.74 1.95
CA ASP A 62 4.40 17.78 1.11
C ASP A 62 5.25 18.79 1.90
N ARG A 63 5.08 18.84 3.22
CA ARG A 63 5.78 19.75 4.15
C ARG A 63 6.47 18.93 5.24
N PRO A 64 7.66 18.37 4.96
CA PRO A 64 8.34 17.43 5.87
C PRO A 64 8.78 18.05 7.21
N LEU A 65 8.85 19.38 7.30
CA LEU A 65 9.13 20.07 8.58
C LEU A 65 7.98 19.95 9.59
N ASN A 66 6.79 19.51 9.17
CA ASN A 66 5.72 19.13 10.09
C ASN A 66 6.00 17.71 10.63
N LEU A 67 6.83 17.63 11.67
CA LEU A 67 7.29 16.37 12.26
C LEU A 67 6.15 15.49 12.77
N LEU A 68 5.03 16.09 13.21
CA LEU A 68 3.83 15.35 13.61
C LEU A 68 3.22 14.60 12.42
N ALA A 69 3.14 15.24 11.26
CA ALA A 69 2.64 14.60 10.04
C ALA A 69 3.60 13.51 9.53
N VAL A 70 4.91 13.73 9.64
CA VAL A 70 5.93 12.73 9.28
C VAL A 70 5.84 11.51 10.20
N ALA A 71 5.76 11.71 11.52
CA ALA A 71 5.60 10.59 12.47
C ALA A 71 4.33 9.79 12.20
N ASN A 72 3.22 10.48 11.92
CA ASN A 72 1.98 9.83 11.51
C ASN A 72 2.13 9.05 10.20
N ALA A 73 2.85 9.61 9.22
CA ALA A 73 3.07 8.94 7.95
C ALA A 73 3.95 7.69 8.07
N ILE A 74 5.00 7.74 8.88
CA ILE A 74 5.87 6.59 9.16
C ILE A 74 5.06 5.43 9.77
N MET A 75 4.20 5.73 10.74
CA MET A 75 3.26 4.74 11.27
C MET A 75 2.30 4.23 10.18
N GLY A 76 1.88 5.09 9.26
CA GLY A 76 1.04 4.72 8.13
C GLY A 76 1.74 3.82 7.11
N ALA A 77 3.04 3.96 6.87
CA ALA A 77 3.77 3.03 5.99
C ALA A 77 3.75 1.60 6.53
N ASP A 78 3.99 1.42 7.85
CA ASP A 78 3.94 0.11 8.49
C ASP A 78 2.52 -0.49 8.49
N GLN A 79 1.51 0.35 8.78
CA GLN A 79 0.14 -0.13 9.00
C GLN A 79 -0.70 -0.23 7.72
N LEU A 80 -0.40 0.58 6.69
CA LEU A 80 -1.32 0.80 5.57
C LEU A 80 -0.71 0.44 4.20
N HIS A 81 0.60 0.58 4.00
CA HIS A 81 1.19 0.47 2.67
C HIS A 81 0.89 -0.90 2.04
N TYR A 82 1.19 -1.96 2.79
CA TYR A 82 0.95 -3.32 2.36
C TYR A 82 -0.55 -3.66 2.29
N ASP A 83 -1.29 -3.29 3.33
CA ASP A 83 -2.74 -3.55 3.44
C ASP A 83 -3.54 -2.92 2.30
N SER A 84 -3.07 -1.80 1.76
CA SER A 84 -3.72 -1.10 0.65
C SER A 84 -3.84 -1.94 -0.62
N ALA A 85 -2.95 -2.93 -0.82
CA ALA A 85 -3.01 -3.86 -1.96
C ALA A 85 -4.21 -4.82 -1.90
N PHE A 86 -4.79 -5.03 -0.71
CA PHE A 86 -5.92 -5.93 -0.48
C PHE A 86 -7.23 -5.19 -0.24
N TYR A 87 -7.23 -3.86 -0.38
CA TYR A 87 -8.43 -3.06 -0.22
C TYR A 87 -9.28 -3.14 -1.47
N ASP A 88 -10.54 -3.56 -1.33
CA ASP A 88 -11.48 -3.62 -2.44
C ASP A 88 -12.05 -2.22 -2.73
N VAL A 89 -11.38 -1.52 -3.66
CA VAL A 89 -11.75 -0.18 -4.10
C VAL A 89 -13.09 -0.10 -4.84
N LEU A 90 -13.68 -1.23 -5.23
CA LEU A 90 -14.98 -1.28 -5.92
C LEU A 90 -16.16 -1.34 -4.96
N THR A 91 -15.95 -1.87 -3.76
CA THR A 91 -17.04 -2.08 -2.79
C THR A 91 -16.86 -1.25 -1.51
N GLN A 92 -15.65 -0.81 -1.20
CA GLN A 92 -15.35 -0.10 0.02
C GLN A 92 -15.22 1.42 -0.19
N PRO A 93 -15.41 2.25 0.87
CA PRO A 93 -15.33 3.69 0.76
C PRO A 93 -13.98 4.17 0.23
N THR A 94 -14.00 5.02 -0.80
CA THR A 94 -12.81 5.65 -1.34
C THR A 94 -13.05 7.14 -1.58
N LYS A 95 -11.96 7.87 -1.84
CA LYS A 95 -11.99 9.23 -2.37
C LYS A 95 -11.17 9.27 -3.63
N TYR A 96 -11.50 10.14 -4.58
CA TYR A 96 -10.75 10.20 -5.83
C TYR A 96 -10.66 11.56 -6.48
N SER A 97 -9.66 11.72 -7.34
CA SER A 97 -9.46 12.90 -8.18
C SER A 97 -8.97 12.44 -9.54
N ILE A 98 -9.43 13.10 -10.60
CA ILE A 98 -9.09 12.77 -11.99
C ILE A 98 -8.32 13.94 -12.59
N THR A 99 -7.24 13.66 -13.31
CA THR A 99 -6.48 14.64 -14.09
C THR A 99 -6.26 14.10 -15.50
N THR A 100 -6.58 14.90 -16.51
CA THR A 100 -6.36 14.54 -17.93
C THR A 100 -5.05 15.14 -18.42
N ASN A 101 -4.24 14.34 -19.11
CA ASN A 101 -2.97 14.79 -19.66
C ASN A 101 -3.11 15.23 -21.13
N ARG A 102 -2.03 15.77 -21.71
CA ARG A 102 -2.01 16.32 -23.08
C ARG A 102 -2.30 15.31 -24.21
N LEU A 103 -2.22 14.00 -23.94
CA LEU A 103 -2.53 12.93 -24.89
C LEU A 103 -3.96 12.38 -24.71
N GLY A 104 -4.77 13.03 -23.88
CA GLY A 104 -6.17 12.63 -23.62
C GLY A 104 -6.34 11.54 -22.56
N GLY A 105 -5.27 10.84 -22.15
CA GLY A 105 -5.32 9.85 -21.08
C GLY A 105 -5.55 10.48 -19.71
N THR A 106 -6.29 9.77 -18.84
CA THR A 106 -6.58 10.24 -17.48
C THR A 106 -5.73 9.55 -16.42
N THR A 107 -5.41 10.25 -15.34
CA THR A 107 -4.91 9.67 -14.10
C THR A 107 -5.97 9.85 -13.03
N THR A 108 -6.58 8.74 -12.61
CA THR A 108 -7.53 8.68 -11.49
C THR A 108 -6.75 8.27 -10.24
N THR A 109 -6.48 9.22 -9.35
CA THR A 109 -5.92 8.90 -8.03
C THR A 109 -7.05 8.47 -7.10
N ILE A 110 -6.96 7.26 -6.58
CA ILE A 110 -7.87 6.68 -5.59
C ILE A 110 -7.17 6.66 -4.24
N MET A 111 -7.76 7.34 -3.28
CA MET A 111 -7.32 7.40 -1.90
C MET A 111 -8.18 6.47 -1.05
N ILE A 112 -7.53 5.50 -0.40
CA ILE A 112 -8.12 4.69 0.65
C ILE A 112 -8.08 5.53 1.94
N PRO A 113 -9.24 5.92 2.49
CA PRO A 113 -9.30 6.79 3.66
C PRO A 113 -8.85 6.05 4.92
N THR A 114 -8.26 6.78 5.86
CA THR A 114 -7.79 6.20 7.12
C THR A 114 -8.70 6.63 8.28
N PRO A 115 -9.53 5.72 8.85
CA PRO A 115 -10.56 6.06 9.85
C PRO A 115 -10.00 6.64 11.15
N LEU A 116 -8.82 6.18 11.56
CA LEU A 116 -8.08 6.63 12.72
C LEU A 116 -6.66 6.96 12.29
N LEU A 117 -6.14 8.14 12.64
CA LEU A 117 -4.75 8.51 12.38
C LEU A 117 -3.79 7.38 12.78
N PRO A 118 -2.87 6.94 11.91
CA PRO A 118 -1.95 5.83 12.22
C PRO A 118 -1.12 6.03 13.49
N LEU A 119 -0.84 7.29 13.85
CA LEU A 119 -0.15 7.63 15.11
C LEU A 119 -0.95 7.27 16.37
N LEU A 120 -2.27 7.13 16.26
CA LEU A 120 -3.17 6.80 17.36
C LEU A 120 -3.43 5.29 17.51
N THR A 121 -3.02 4.48 16.53
CA THR A 121 -3.17 3.03 16.57
C THR A 121 -2.55 2.40 17.84
N PRO A 122 -1.34 2.77 18.29
CA PRO A 122 -0.79 2.22 19.53
C PRO A 122 -1.64 2.51 20.78
N LEU A 123 -2.29 3.69 20.84
CA LEU A 123 -3.18 4.03 21.95
C LEU A 123 -4.49 3.23 21.89
N LYS A 124 -5.00 3.00 20.68
CA LYS A 124 -6.13 2.10 20.46
C LYS A 124 -5.81 0.70 20.94
N ASP A 125 -4.64 0.18 20.58
CA ASP A 125 -4.23 -1.18 20.93
C ASP A 125 -3.93 -1.32 22.43
N ALA A 126 -3.52 -0.24 23.09
CA ALA A 126 -3.43 -0.15 24.56
C ALA A 126 -4.79 -0.01 25.28
N GLY A 127 -5.92 -0.07 24.56
CA GLY A 127 -7.27 -0.07 25.14
C GLY A 127 -7.83 1.32 25.46
N MET A 128 -7.31 2.39 24.85
CA MET A 128 -7.92 3.72 25.02
C MET A 128 -9.37 3.73 24.52
N ALA A 129 -10.27 4.32 25.32
CA ALA A 129 -11.69 4.39 24.99
C ALA A 129 -11.95 5.06 23.62
N PRO A 130 -12.87 4.53 22.79
CA PRO A 130 -13.15 5.06 21.45
C PRO A 130 -13.46 6.55 21.41
N ASP A 131 -14.24 7.08 22.37
CA ASP A 131 -14.58 8.51 22.43
C ASP A 131 -13.36 9.40 22.67
N LYS A 132 -12.36 8.90 23.42
CA LYS A 132 -11.11 9.64 23.66
C LYS A 132 -10.25 9.64 22.41
N LEU A 133 -10.15 8.50 21.72
CA LEU A 133 -9.46 8.39 20.43
C LEU A 133 -10.08 9.31 19.38
N ALA A 134 -11.40 9.31 19.26
CA ALA A 134 -12.12 10.15 18.30
C ALA A 134 -11.89 11.65 18.55
N LYS A 135 -11.87 12.08 19.83
CA LYS A 135 -11.54 13.47 20.19
C LYS A 135 -10.10 13.82 19.83
N LEU A 136 -9.16 12.92 20.11
CA LEU A 136 -7.75 13.13 19.81
C LEU A 136 -7.49 13.15 18.29
N ASP A 137 -8.12 12.25 17.54
CA ASP A 137 -8.08 12.23 16.08
C ASP A 137 -8.60 13.55 15.51
N LYS A 138 -9.80 13.98 15.93
CA LYS A 138 -10.40 15.24 15.50
C LYS A 138 -9.52 16.45 15.80
N PHE A 139 -8.77 16.42 16.91
CA PHE A 139 -7.85 17.49 17.29
C PHE A 139 -6.55 17.48 16.47
N LEU A 140 -5.93 16.32 16.28
CA LEU A 140 -4.63 16.19 15.61
C LEU A 140 -4.72 16.20 14.08
N ARG A 141 -5.80 15.64 13.53
CA ARG A 141 -5.95 15.45 12.08
C ARG A 141 -5.85 16.76 11.29
N PRO A 142 -6.45 17.90 11.71
CA PRO A 142 -6.24 19.17 11.02
C PRO A 142 -4.78 19.64 11.04
N MET A 143 -4.04 19.39 12.13
CA MET A 143 -2.62 19.76 12.24
C MET A 143 -1.74 18.93 11.32
N ILE A 144 -2.02 17.63 11.22
CA ILE A 144 -1.37 16.70 10.29
C ILE A 144 -1.72 17.06 8.84
N ASN A 145 -3.01 17.27 8.56
CA ASN A 145 -3.51 17.59 7.21
C ASN A 145 -2.91 18.87 6.63
N ARG A 146 -2.51 19.84 7.47
CA ARG A 146 -1.81 21.05 7.02
C ARG A 146 -0.47 20.74 6.34
N ALA A 147 0.12 19.57 6.57
CA ALA A 147 1.34 19.16 5.89
C ALA A 147 1.09 18.70 4.45
N TYR A 148 -0.14 18.29 4.11
CA TYR A 148 -0.49 17.70 2.82
C TYR A 148 -1.14 18.73 1.88
N ARG A 149 -0.81 18.68 0.60
CA ARG A 149 -1.49 19.37 -0.49
C ARG A 149 -2.45 18.37 -1.12
N ARG A 150 -3.73 18.49 -0.78
CA ARG A 150 -4.78 17.59 -1.28
C ARG A 150 -5.51 18.24 -2.45
N PRO A 151 -5.81 17.50 -3.54
CA PRO A 151 -6.77 17.96 -4.54
C PRO A 151 -8.18 18.02 -3.94
N ARG A 152 -9.13 18.60 -4.70
CA ARG A 152 -10.55 18.44 -4.38
C ARG A 152 -10.96 17.00 -4.66
N TRP A 153 -11.14 16.25 -3.58
CA TRP A 153 -11.57 14.86 -3.63
C TRP A 153 -13.07 14.76 -3.89
N GLN A 154 -13.44 13.83 -4.76
CA GLN A 154 -14.79 13.28 -4.87
C GLN A 154 -14.89 12.05 -3.95
N VAL A 155 -16.08 11.75 -3.43
CA VAL A 155 -16.31 10.61 -2.52
C VAL A 155 -16.98 9.47 -3.28
N GLY A 156 -16.57 8.24 -2.99
CA GLY A 156 -17.12 7.03 -3.59
C GLY A 156 -16.17 6.42 -4.62
N VAL A 157 -16.66 5.39 -5.30
CA VAL A 157 -15.92 4.68 -6.35
C VAL A 157 -15.88 5.54 -7.61
N PRO A 158 -14.71 5.78 -8.22
CA PRO A 158 -14.64 6.55 -9.46
C PRO A 158 -15.43 5.84 -10.57
N PRO A 159 -16.29 6.57 -11.32
CA PRO A 159 -17.06 5.99 -12.43
C PRO A 159 -16.18 5.31 -13.48
N THR A 160 -14.94 5.79 -13.64
CA THR A 160 -13.95 5.24 -14.58
C THR A 160 -13.46 3.83 -14.21
N LEU A 161 -13.52 3.39 -12.93
CA LEU A 161 -13.24 1.98 -12.59
C LEU A 161 -14.40 1.05 -12.93
N LEU A 162 -15.61 1.59 -12.99
CA LEU A 162 -16.83 0.84 -13.26
C LEU A 162 -17.22 0.89 -14.74
N ALA A 163 -16.57 1.76 -15.52
CA ALA A 163 -16.78 1.85 -16.95
C ALA A 163 -16.32 0.53 -17.60
N PRO A 164 -17.20 -0.16 -18.35
CA PRO A 164 -16.75 -1.19 -19.26
C PRO A 164 -15.65 -0.60 -20.14
N ILE A 165 -14.59 -1.36 -20.37
CA ILE A 165 -13.69 -1.11 -21.49
C ILE A 165 -14.60 -0.92 -22.71
N PRO A 166 -14.63 0.26 -23.37
CA PRO A 166 -15.37 0.38 -24.62
C PRO A 166 -14.84 -0.69 -25.54
N THR A 167 -15.61 -1.78 -25.71
CA THR A 167 -15.37 -2.74 -26.78
C THR A 167 -15.51 -1.91 -28.05
N GLY A 168 -14.41 -1.57 -28.70
CA GLY A 168 -14.44 -0.93 -30.00
C GLY A 168 -15.44 -1.71 -30.83
N SER A 169 -16.53 -1.06 -31.24
CA SER A 169 -17.51 -1.71 -32.09
C SER A 169 -16.77 -2.11 -33.36
N ALA A 170 -16.66 -3.41 -33.61
CA ALA A 170 -16.10 -3.94 -34.85
C ALA A 170 -16.90 -3.50 -36.11
N ALA A 171 -17.92 -2.66 -35.96
CA ALA A 171 -18.76 -2.15 -37.04
C ALA A 171 -18.15 -1.00 -37.85
N ASP A 172 -17.15 -0.27 -37.34
CA ASP A 172 -16.55 0.87 -38.06
C ASP A 172 -15.28 0.53 -38.84
N ALA A 173 -14.83 -0.73 -38.81
CA ALA A 173 -13.74 -1.22 -39.66
C ALA A 173 -14.25 -1.64 -41.07
N THR A 174 -15.08 -0.82 -41.70
CA THR A 174 -15.37 -0.95 -43.14
C THR A 174 -14.88 0.29 -43.86
N THR A 175 -13.57 0.33 -44.15
CA THR A 175 -12.94 0.83 -45.39
C THR A 175 -11.44 0.99 -45.15
N ALA A 176 -10.72 -0.14 -45.17
CA ALA A 176 -9.32 -0.18 -45.55
C ALA A 176 -9.04 -1.58 -46.08
N ALA A 177 -9.23 -1.75 -47.38
CA ALA A 177 -8.86 -2.97 -48.08
C ALA A 177 -7.34 -3.19 -47.96
N MET A 178 -6.94 -4.37 -47.48
CA MET A 178 -5.61 -4.95 -47.68
C MET A 178 -5.77 -6.46 -47.92
N PRO A 179 -4.87 -7.07 -48.71
CA PRO A 179 -5.15 -8.30 -49.44
C PRO A 179 -5.08 -9.56 -48.56
N THR A 180 -5.88 -10.54 -48.97
CA THR A 180 -5.96 -11.91 -48.48
C THR A 180 -4.60 -12.60 -48.34
N SER A 181 -4.34 -13.16 -47.17
CA SER A 181 -3.53 -14.38 -47.01
C SER A 181 -4.20 -15.32 -45.99
N ALA A 182 -4.21 -16.61 -46.34
CA ALA A 182 -5.05 -17.70 -45.84
C ALA A 182 -4.78 -18.13 -44.36
N PRO A 183 -5.64 -18.97 -43.75
CA PRO A 183 -5.78 -19.08 -42.30
C PRO A 183 -4.81 -20.08 -41.66
N HIS A 184 -4.29 -19.72 -40.48
CA HIS A 184 -3.68 -20.65 -39.53
C HIS A 184 -4.68 -20.93 -38.40
N THR A 185 -5.11 -22.17 -38.28
CA THR A 185 -5.99 -22.66 -37.21
C THR A 185 -5.20 -22.86 -35.92
N LEU A 186 -5.61 -22.21 -34.83
CA LEU A 186 -5.21 -22.57 -33.47
C LEU A 186 -6.45 -22.74 -32.61
N HIS A 187 -6.49 -23.86 -31.89
CA HIS A 187 -7.64 -24.37 -31.17
C HIS A 187 -8.10 -23.49 -30.01
N ASP A 188 -9.42 -23.44 -29.90
CA ASP A 188 -10.22 -22.82 -28.85
C ASP A 188 -9.94 -23.42 -27.46
N ARG A 189 -9.63 -22.56 -26.49
CA ARG A 189 -9.74 -22.86 -25.06
C ARG A 189 -10.47 -21.71 -24.39
N VAL A 190 -11.79 -21.88 -24.32
CA VAL A 190 -12.70 -21.08 -23.50
C VAL A 190 -12.25 -21.14 -22.03
N ILE A 191 -11.89 -19.99 -21.44
CA ILE A 191 -11.75 -19.83 -19.99
C ILE A 191 -13.03 -19.17 -19.45
N THR A 192 -13.95 -20.00 -18.96
CA THR A 192 -15.05 -19.56 -18.10
C THR A 192 -14.70 -19.98 -16.66
N GLY A 193 -14.28 -19.02 -15.82
CA GLY A 193 -13.99 -19.30 -14.40
C GLY A 193 -13.38 -18.18 -13.55
N ALA A 194 -12.82 -17.11 -14.15
CA ALA A 194 -11.89 -16.22 -13.45
C ALA A 194 -12.43 -15.37 -12.27
N ARG A 195 -13.75 -15.24 -12.06
CA ARG A 195 -14.30 -14.31 -11.06
C ARG A 195 -14.42 -14.89 -9.65
N SER A 196 -14.62 -16.20 -9.51
CA SER A 196 -14.70 -16.85 -8.18
C SER A 196 -13.31 -17.09 -7.58
N GLU A 197 -12.34 -17.49 -8.40
CA GLU A 197 -10.98 -17.79 -7.94
C GLU A 197 -10.24 -16.56 -7.41
N GLN A 198 -10.43 -15.39 -8.02
CA GLN A 198 -9.82 -14.14 -7.55
C GLN A 198 -10.38 -13.68 -6.20
N ALA A 199 -11.67 -13.90 -5.93
CA ALA A 199 -12.27 -13.55 -4.65
C ALA A 199 -11.79 -14.49 -3.53
N ASP A 200 -11.64 -15.78 -3.83
CA ASP A 200 -11.16 -16.78 -2.88
C ASP A 200 -9.67 -16.59 -2.56
N ASP A 201 -8.84 -16.26 -3.56
CA ASP A 201 -7.42 -15.95 -3.33
C ASP A 201 -7.23 -14.66 -2.51
N GLN A 202 -8.05 -13.63 -2.74
CA GLN A 202 -8.01 -12.40 -1.92
C GLN A 202 -8.37 -12.67 -0.45
N GLN A 203 -9.38 -13.49 -0.19
CA GLN A 203 -9.75 -13.87 1.18
C GLN A 203 -8.67 -14.72 1.85
N ARG A 204 -8.08 -15.65 1.10
CA ARG A 204 -7.01 -16.53 1.60
C ARG A 204 -5.75 -15.76 1.96
N ILE A 205 -5.33 -14.85 1.10
CA ILE A 205 -4.13 -14.02 1.31
C ILE A 205 -4.38 -13.01 2.44
N GLY A 206 -5.54 -12.34 2.47
CA GLY A 206 -5.93 -11.46 3.58
C GLY A 206 -5.96 -12.17 4.95
N GLY A 207 -6.40 -13.43 4.97
CA GLY A 207 -6.38 -14.29 6.16
C GLY A 207 -4.96 -14.59 6.66
N LEU A 208 -4.02 -14.87 5.75
CA LEU A 208 -2.62 -15.12 6.09
C LEU A 208 -1.95 -13.88 6.71
N HIS A 209 -2.26 -12.68 6.22
CA HIS A 209 -1.71 -11.43 6.78
C HIS A 209 -2.23 -11.08 8.16
N ARG A 210 -3.49 -11.43 8.46
CA ARG A 210 -4.03 -11.30 9.81
C ARG A 210 -3.25 -12.17 10.80
N VAL A 211 -2.89 -13.38 10.40
CA VAL A 211 -2.09 -14.31 11.20
C VAL A 211 -0.66 -13.78 11.39
N ASP A 212 0.00 -13.30 10.33
CA ASP A 212 1.35 -12.72 10.43
C ASP A 212 1.40 -11.49 11.35
N ARG A 213 0.38 -10.62 11.29
CA ARG A 213 0.29 -9.44 12.16
C ARG A 213 0.12 -9.82 13.62
N GLN A 214 -0.69 -10.86 13.88
CA GLN A 214 -0.90 -11.39 15.21
C GLN A 214 0.39 -12.03 15.77
N GLN A 215 1.11 -12.80 14.94
CA GLN A 215 2.41 -13.38 15.32
C GLN A 215 3.49 -12.32 15.58
N ARG A 216 3.52 -11.24 14.79
CA ARG A 216 4.42 -10.10 15.04
C ARG A 216 4.10 -9.38 16.35
N ALA A 217 2.81 -9.19 16.65
CA ALA A 217 2.38 -8.61 17.92
C ALA A 217 2.75 -9.52 19.11
N GLU A 218 2.53 -10.83 19.00
CA GLU A 218 2.90 -11.81 20.02
C GLU A 218 4.42 -11.89 20.24
N ASN A 219 5.21 -11.84 19.18
CA ASN A 219 6.67 -11.80 19.29
C ASN A 219 7.18 -10.52 19.96
N GLN A 220 6.57 -9.37 19.68
CA GLN A 220 6.89 -8.11 20.36
C GLN A 220 6.51 -8.14 21.85
N GLU A 221 5.36 -8.72 22.19
CA GLU A 221 4.91 -8.94 23.58
C GLU A 221 5.89 -9.87 24.32
N ARG A 222 6.37 -10.93 23.67
CA ARG A 222 7.32 -11.90 24.23
C ARG A 222 8.70 -11.29 24.51
N THR A 223 9.17 -10.39 23.65
CA THR A 223 10.42 -9.64 23.89
C THR A 223 10.30 -8.57 24.96
N ARG A 224 9.09 -8.17 25.36
CA ARG A 224 8.82 -7.18 26.41
C ARG A 224 8.65 -7.78 27.80
N ARG A 225 8.47 -9.10 27.93
CA ARG A 225 8.39 -9.79 29.23
C ARG A 225 9.80 -10.19 29.71
N PRO A 226 10.29 -9.69 30.86
CA PRO A 226 11.53 -10.20 31.43
C PRO A 226 11.32 -11.66 31.86
N SER A 227 12.24 -12.54 31.46
CA SER A 227 12.25 -13.95 31.86
C SER A 227 12.40 -14.07 33.38
N VAL A 228 11.31 -14.43 34.07
CA VAL A 228 11.35 -14.85 35.47
C VAL A 228 12.00 -16.24 35.49
N LEU A 229 13.32 -16.29 35.67
CA LEU A 229 14.01 -17.54 35.92
C LEU A 229 13.78 -17.94 37.38
N SER A 230 13.13 -19.09 37.55
CA SER A 230 12.78 -19.72 38.82
C SER A 230 14.03 -19.99 39.66
N ARG A 231 14.06 -19.42 40.87
CA ARG A 231 14.95 -19.83 41.98
C ARG A 231 14.68 -21.30 42.29
N ARG A 232 15.71 -22.15 42.20
CA ARG A 232 15.78 -23.41 42.96
C ARG A 232 16.98 -23.37 43.88
N ASP A 233 16.68 -23.46 45.17
CA ASP A 233 17.62 -23.75 46.23
C ASP A 233 18.30 -25.10 45.99
N THR A 234 19.62 -25.14 46.14
CA THR A 234 20.32 -26.35 46.62
C THR A 234 21.45 -25.93 47.55
N THR A 235 21.22 -26.16 48.84
CA THR A 235 22.23 -26.22 49.90
C THR A 235 22.98 -27.54 49.75
N THR A 236 24.31 -27.55 49.72
CA THR A 236 25.21 -28.58 50.32
C THR A 236 26.65 -28.04 50.30
N GLY A 237 27.33 -28.16 51.44
CA GLY A 237 28.51 -27.39 51.79
C GLY A 237 29.85 -27.90 51.27
N SER A 238 30.89 -27.10 51.52
CA SER A 238 32.20 -27.58 51.93
C SER A 238 33.01 -26.43 52.54
N SER A 239 33.52 -26.66 53.75
CA SER A 239 34.46 -25.78 54.44
C SER A 239 35.79 -25.74 53.71
N HIS A 240 36.35 -24.55 53.48
CA HIS A 240 37.80 -24.38 53.60
C HIS A 240 38.18 -23.01 54.16
N ARG A 241 38.73 -23.10 55.37
CA ARG A 241 39.53 -22.15 56.12
C ARG A 241 40.64 -21.54 55.24
N VAL A 242 40.74 -20.20 55.21
CA VAL A 242 41.98 -19.49 54.87
C VAL A 242 42.33 -18.56 56.02
N THR A 243 43.51 -18.81 56.58
CA THR A 243 44.10 -18.12 57.72
C THR A 243 44.68 -16.76 57.32
N SER A 244 44.34 -15.73 58.09
CA SER A 244 45.05 -14.45 58.13
C SER A 244 46.43 -14.65 58.76
N ARG A 245 47.50 -14.21 58.09
CA ARG A 245 48.83 -14.02 58.70
C ARG A 245 49.32 -12.62 58.37
N ARG A 246 49.35 -11.76 59.40
CA ARG A 246 50.15 -10.54 59.48
C ARG A 246 51.54 -10.91 60.02
N ASP A 247 52.58 -10.30 59.45
CA ASP A 247 53.88 -9.92 60.03
C ASP A 247 54.43 -8.91 59.00
N ARG A 248 54.53 -7.58 59.19
CA ARG A 248 55.29 -6.68 60.08
C ARG A 248 56.81 -6.65 59.85
N THR A 249 57.32 -5.42 59.64
CA THR A 249 58.72 -4.90 59.63
C THR A 249 59.55 -5.24 58.38
N SER A 250 60.28 -4.32 57.73
CA SER A 250 60.81 -2.99 58.07
C SER A 250 60.76 -2.03 56.88
#